data_AF-A0A0T5P515-F1
#
_entry.id   AF-A0A0T5P515-F1
#
_cell.length_a   1.000
_cell.length_b   1.000
_cell.length_c   1.000
_cell.angle_alpha   90.00
_cell.angle_beta   90.00
_cell.angle_gamma   90.00
#
_symmetry.space_group_name_H-M   'P 1'
#
loop_
_entity.id
_entity.type
_entity.pdbx_description
1 polymer ?
#
loop_
_entity_poly.entity_id
_entity_poly.type
_entity_poly.pdbx_seq_one_letter_code
_entity_poly.pdbx_strand_id
1 'polypeptide(L)'
;MMRSLFYVLTALSVIGLAFWAYHENYTTQEAQARAERLQLRIGEERQRLRMLRAEWAYLNRPQRLRDLADINFDRLGLLPLQPYQFGKIDQVSFPKRDPLPITNPVDVMNMEVGQ
;
A
#
# COMPACT_ATOMS: atom_id res chain seq x y z
N MET A 1 46.77 51.28 -16.91
CA MET A 1 45.80 50.61 -17.79
C MET A 1 45.59 49.13 -17.46
N MET A 2 46.64 48.32 -17.24
CA MET A 2 46.46 46.87 -16.92
C MET A 2 45.77 46.60 -15.57
N ARG A 3 46.08 47.37 -14.51
CA ARG A 3 45.46 47.20 -13.18
C ARG A 3 43.94 47.41 -13.18
N SER A 4 43.43 48.40 -13.92
CA SER A 4 41.98 48.66 -14.00
C SER A 4 41.24 47.53 -14.72
N LEU A 5 41.86 46.93 -15.74
CA LEU A 5 41.36 45.74 -16.42
C LEU A 5 41.17 44.58 -15.45
N PHE A 6 42.18 44.28 -14.62
CA PHE A 6 42.05 43.24 -13.60
C PHE A 6 40.93 43.55 -12.60
N TYR A 7 40.79 44.80 -12.12
CA TYR A 7 39.71 45.15 -11.20
C TYR A 7 38.32 44.97 -11.82
N VAL A 8 38.12 45.41 -13.06
CA VAL A 8 36.85 45.24 -13.78
C VAL A 8 36.55 43.77 -14.02
N LEU A 9 37.55 42.98 -14.43
CA LEU A 9 37.39 41.55 -14.67
C LEU A 9 37.01 40.82 -13.38
N THR A 10 37.67 41.14 -12.26
CA THR A 10 37.37 40.54 -10.96
C THR A 10 35.97 40.92 -10.47
N ALA A 11 35.56 42.18 -10.65
CA ALA A 11 34.21 42.63 -10.32
C ALA A 11 33.15 41.88 -11.16
N LEU A 12 33.38 41.70 -12.46
CA LEU A 12 32.50 40.91 -13.33
C LEU A 12 32.45 39.44 -12.91
N SER A 13 33.58 38.84 -12.54
CA SER A 13 33.61 37.47 -12.01
C SER A 13 32.80 37.32 -10.72
N VAL A 14 32.90 38.27 -9.79
CA VAL A 14 32.12 38.26 -8.53
C VAL A 14 30.62 38.40 -8.82
N ILE A 15 30.23 39.30 -9.74
CA ILE A 15 28.83 39.45 -10.16
C ILE A 15 28.31 38.16 -10.81
N GLY A 16 29.10 37.52 -11.66
CA GLY A 16 28.75 36.24 -12.29
C GLY A 16 28.55 35.12 -11.26
N LEU A 17 29.43 35.03 -10.26
CA LEU A 17 29.30 34.05 -9.17
C LEU A 17 28.08 34.32 -8.28
N ALA A 18 27.76 35.58 -8.00
CA ALA A 18 26.57 35.95 -7.24
C ALA A 18 25.29 35.55 -8.00
N PHE A 19 25.25 35.78 -9.32
CA PHE A 19 24.13 35.36 -10.15
C PHE A 19 24.00 33.83 -10.22
N TRP A 20 25.11 33.12 -10.40
CA TRP A 20 25.12 31.65 -10.43
C TRP A 20 24.64 31.05 -9.11
N ALA A 21 25.13 31.56 -7.97
CA ALA A 21 24.71 31.10 -6.64
C ALA A 21 23.22 31.36 -6.38
N TYR A 22 22.69 32.50 -6.83
CA TYR A 22 21.26 32.79 -6.72
C TYR A 22 20.42 31.86 -7.59
N HIS A 23 20.88 31.57 -8.81
CA HIS A 23 20.17 30.69 -9.74
C HIS A 23 20.15 29.22 -9.26
N GLU A 24 21.28 28.70 -8.79
CA GLU A 24 21.39 27.32 -8.28
C GLU A 24 20.51 27.09 -7.05
N ASN A 25 20.33 28.14 -6.24
CA ASN A 25 19.46 28.09 -5.07
C ASN A 25 17.97 27.94 -5.45
N TYR A 26 17.58 28.31 -6.67
CA TYR A 26 16.18 28.26 -7.09
C TYR A 26 15.70 26.84 -7.39
N THR A 27 16.51 26.02 -8.07
CA THR A 27 16.14 24.64 -8.45
C THR A 27 15.93 23.74 -7.23
N THR A 28 16.75 23.93 -6.20
CA THR A 28 16.67 23.21 -4.92
C THR A 28 15.46 23.63 -4.11
N GLN A 29 15.20 24.94 -4.01
CA GLN A 29 14.02 25.47 -3.32
C GLN A 29 12.72 25.02 -3.96
N GLU A 30 12.64 24.96 -5.29
CA GLU A 30 11.45 24.46 -5.97
C GLU A 30 11.17 22.98 -5.69
N ALA A 31 12.22 22.15 -5.70
CA ALA A 31 12.09 20.73 -5.40
C ALA A 31 11.62 20.51 -3.95
N GLN A 32 12.16 21.29 -3.01
CA GLN A 32 11.75 21.27 -1.62
C GLN A 32 10.28 21.71 -1.46
N ALA A 33 9.87 22.82 -2.07
CA ALA A 33 8.50 23.31 -2.02
C ALA A 33 7.50 22.29 -2.61
N ARG A 34 7.88 21.58 -3.69
CA ARG A 34 7.07 20.49 -4.25
C ARG A 34 6.93 19.32 -3.28
N ALA A 35 8.01 18.92 -2.62
CA ALA A 35 8.01 17.85 -1.64
C ALA A 35 7.12 18.18 -0.43
N GLU A 36 7.22 19.39 0.11
CA GLU A 36 6.39 19.87 1.22
C GLU A 36 4.89 19.87 0.84
N ARG A 37 4.54 20.40 -0.34
CA ARG A 37 3.16 20.35 -0.85
C ARG A 37 2.64 18.91 -1.02
N LEU A 38 3.50 17.99 -1.46
CA LEU A 38 3.12 16.59 -1.60
C LEU A 38 2.90 15.94 -0.23
N GLN A 39 3.77 16.19 0.75
CA GLN A 39 3.63 15.67 2.11
C GLN A 39 2.34 16.15 2.78
N LEU A 40 1.98 17.42 2.60
CA LEU A 40 0.71 17.97 3.09
C LEU A 40 -0.49 17.22 2.50
N ARG A 41 -0.53 17.05 1.16
CA ARG A 41 -1.59 16.27 0.49
C ARG A 41 -1.65 14.83 0.96
N ILE A 42 -0.50 14.18 1.15
CA ILE A 42 -0.46 12.81 1.71
C ILE A 42 -1.05 12.79 3.13
N GLY A 43 -0.76 13.80 3.94
CA GLY A 43 -1.33 13.96 5.28
C GLY A 43 -2.86 14.03 5.25
N GLU A 44 -3.41 14.90 4.41
CA GLU A 44 -4.85 15.08 4.22
C GLU A 44 -5.55 13.79 3.75
N GLU A 45 -5.00 13.12 2.74
CA GLU A 45 -5.57 11.85 2.25
C GLU A 45 -5.50 10.74 3.31
N ARG A 46 -4.41 10.69 4.10
CA ARG A 46 -4.32 9.76 5.23
C ARG A 46 -5.36 10.07 6.31
N GLN A 47 -5.68 11.34 6.58
CA GLN A 47 -6.76 11.71 7.49
C GLN A 47 -8.11 11.24 6.96
N ARG A 48 -8.38 11.46 5.69
CA ARG A 48 -9.61 11.00 5.02
C ARG A 48 -9.76 9.48 5.09
N LEU A 49 -8.69 8.73 4.82
CA LEU A 49 -8.68 7.27 4.94
C LEU A 49 -8.94 6.80 6.37
N ARG A 50 -8.43 7.49 7.39
CA ARG A 50 -8.72 7.15 8.79
C ARG A 50 -10.20 7.33 9.12
N MET A 51 -10.81 8.43 8.67
CA MET A 51 -12.24 8.68 8.83
C MET A 51 -13.08 7.60 8.14
N LEU A 52 -12.81 7.31 6.86
CA LEU A 52 -13.52 6.28 6.10
C LEU A 52 -13.40 4.89 6.74
N ARG A 53 -12.22 4.53 7.28
CA ARG A 53 -12.05 3.27 8.02
C ARG A 53 -12.88 3.23 9.30
N ALA A 54 -12.98 4.35 10.02
CA ALA A 54 -13.82 4.45 11.21
C ALA A 54 -15.31 4.33 10.87
N GLU A 55 -15.76 4.98 9.79
CA GLU A 55 -17.12 4.85 9.27
C GLU A 55 -17.42 3.42 8.85
N TRP A 56 -16.51 2.79 8.10
CA TRP A 56 -16.66 1.40 7.70
C TRP A 56 -16.75 0.48 8.92
N ALA A 57 -15.88 0.68 9.91
CA ALA A 57 -15.92 -0.10 11.16
C ALA A 57 -17.24 0.10 11.91
N TYR A 58 -17.77 1.33 11.94
CA TYR A 58 -19.07 1.63 12.54
C TYR A 58 -20.22 0.94 11.79
N LEU A 59 -20.22 1.01 10.46
CA LEU A 59 -21.26 0.40 9.62
C LEU A 59 -21.27 -1.12 9.75
N ASN A 60 -20.09 -1.75 9.88
CA ASN A 60 -19.92 -3.20 10.00
C ASN A 60 -19.94 -3.73 11.45
N ARG A 61 -20.35 -2.92 12.44
CA ARG A 61 -20.47 -3.43 13.82
C ARG A 61 -21.50 -4.57 13.86
N PRO A 62 -21.14 -5.78 14.32
CA PRO A 62 -22.03 -6.95 14.30
C PRO A 62 -23.34 -6.74 15.06
N GLN A 63 -23.31 -5.96 16.15
CA GLN A 63 -24.51 -5.62 16.91
C GLN A 63 -25.47 -4.77 16.06
N ARG A 64 -24.98 -3.68 15.45
CA ARG A 64 -25.78 -2.80 14.58
C ARG A 64 -26.35 -3.56 13.37
N LEU A 65 -25.56 -4.45 12.77
CA LEU A 65 -26.03 -5.29 11.67
C LEU A 65 -27.15 -6.24 12.09
N ARG A 66 -27.07 -6.82 13.29
CA ARG A 66 -28.16 -7.63 13.87
C ARG A 66 -29.41 -6.80 14.11
N ASP A 67 -29.28 -5.66 14.77
CA ASP A 67 -30.41 -4.77 15.04
C ASP A 67 -31.10 -4.32 13.73
N LEU A 68 -30.32 -4.03 12.67
CA LEU A 68 -30.86 -3.70 11.34
C LEU A 68 -31.54 -4.89 10.65
N ALA A 69 -31.02 -6.10 10.80
CA ALA A 69 -31.63 -7.30 10.25
C ALA A 69 -32.96 -7.60 10.94
N ASP A 70 -33.03 -7.42 12.26
CA ASP A 70 -34.24 -7.63 13.05
C ASP A 70 -35.34 -6.63 12.67
N ILE A 71 -35.00 -5.34 12.53
CA ILE A 71 -35.97 -4.31 12.11
C ILE A 71 -36.49 -4.54 10.68
N ASN A 72 -35.69 -5.17 9.81
CA ASN A 72 -36.06 -5.44 8.42
C ASN A 72 -36.41 -6.93 8.17
N PHE A 73 -36.78 -7.65 9.23
CA PHE A 73 -36.97 -9.11 9.17
C PHE A 73 -38.00 -9.53 8.13
N ASP A 74 -39.13 -8.83 8.01
CA ASP A 74 -40.19 -9.13 7.03
C ASP A 74 -39.69 -9.20 5.58
N ARG A 75 -38.64 -8.43 5.26
CA ARG A 75 -38.05 -8.42 3.91
C ARG A 75 -36.85 -9.35 3.77
N LEU A 76 -36.04 -9.44 4.82
CA LEU A 76 -34.74 -10.13 4.76
C LEU A 76 -34.83 -11.60 5.16
N GLY A 77 -35.71 -11.96 6.09
CA GLY A 77 -35.87 -13.33 6.59
C GLY A 77 -34.59 -13.91 7.21
N LEU A 78 -33.66 -13.06 7.67
CA LEU A 78 -32.36 -13.48 8.17
C LEU A 78 -32.47 -13.91 9.63
N LEU A 79 -31.84 -15.04 9.95
CA LEU A 79 -31.71 -15.55 11.31
C LEU A 79 -30.23 -15.63 11.70
N PRO A 80 -29.89 -15.46 12.99
CA PRO A 80 -28.52 -15.63 13.46
C PRO A 80 -28.00 -17.03 13.13
N LEU A 81 -26.82 -17.08 12.53
CA LEU A 81 -26.16 -18.34 12.22
C LEU A 81 -25.84 -19.09 13.52
N GLN A 82 -26.27 -20.34 13.59
CA GLN A 82 -26.06 -21.20 14.75
C GLN A 82 -24.78 -22.04 14.59
N PRO A 83 -24.09 -22.38 15.68
CA PRO A 83 -22.85 -23.17 15.61
C PRO A 83 -23.00 -24.50 14.85
N TYR A 84 -24.16 -25.14 14.94
CA TYR A 84 -24.45 -26.41 14.26
C TYR A 84 -24.69 -26.27 12.74
N GLN A 85 -24.84 -25.05 12.22
CA GLN A 85 -24.98 -24.78 10.78
C GLN A 85 -23.62 -24.71 10.07
N PHE A 86 -22.51 -24.62 10.82
CA PHE A 86 -21.19 -24.78 10.23
C PHE A 86 -20.93 -26.26 9.92
N GLY A 87 -20.59 -26.55 8.66
CA GLY A 87 -20.16 -27.89 8.26
C GLY A 87 -18.84 -28.27 8.91
N LYS A 88 -18.67 -29.56 9.22
CA LYS A 88 -17.36 -30.09 9.63
C LYS A 88 -16.41 -30.13 8.44
N ILE A 89 -15.10 -30.09 8.69
CA ILE A 89 -14.07 -30.05 7.64
C ILE A 89 -14.17 -31.27 6.70
N ASP A 90 -14.55 -32.43 7.22
CA ASP A 90 -14.79 -33.67 6.47
C ASP A 90 -16.04 -33.62 5.57
N GLN A 91 -16.92 -32.63 5.78
CA GLN A 91 -18.13 -32.39 4.97
C GLN A 91 -17.91 -31.39 3.84
N VAL A 92 -16.71 -30.78 3.74
CA VAL A 92 -16.36 -29.85 2.67
C VAL A 92 -15.75 -30.63 1.51
N SER A 93 -16.45 -30.69 0.37
CA SER A 93 -15.89 -31.27 -0.85
C SER A 93 -14.70 -30.44 -1.34
N PHE A 94 -13.50 -31.01 -1.28
CA PHE A 94 -12.34 -30.41 -1.94
C PHE A 94 -12.46 -30.57 -3.46
N PRO A 95 -12.04 -29.57 -4.25
CA PRO A 95 -11.96 -29.73 -5.69
C PRO A 95 -11.05 -30.92 -6.02
N LYS A 96 -11.45 -31.74 -6.99
CA LYS A 96 -10.59 -32.81 -7.51
C LYS A 96 -9.31 -32.15 -8.04
N ARG A 97 -8.16 -32.54 -7.50
CA ARG A 97 -6.87 -32.14 -8.08
C ARG A 97 -6.78 -32.78 -9.46
N ASP A 98 -6.54 -31.97 -10.48
CA ASP A 98 -6.14 -32.51 -11.77
C ASP A 98 -4.86 -33.34 -11.56
N PRO A 99 -4.77 -34.55 -12.13
CA PRO A 99 -3.55 -35.33 -12.05
C PRO A 99 -2.42 -34.50 -12.65
N LEU A 100 -1.39 -34.23 -11.83
CA LEU A 100 -0.17 -33.63 -12.33
C LEU A 100 0.42 -34.56 -13.39
N PRO A 101 0.83 -34.06 -14.57
CA PRO A 101 1.53 -34.89 -15.53
C PRO A 101 2.80 -35.43 -14.87
N ILE A 102 2.94 -36.76 -14.83
CA ILE A 102 4.18 -37.40 -14.37
C ILE A 102 5.23 -37.15 -15.46
N THR A 103 6.05 -36.13 -15.28
CA THR A 103 7.07 -35.73 -16.27
C THR A 103 8.39 -36.46 -16.10
N ASN A 104 8.66 -37.04 -14.92
CA ASN A 104 9.91 -37.75 -14.68
C ASN A 104 9.76 -38.86 -13.61
N PRO A 105 9.50 -40.12 -14.01
CA PRO A 105 9.46 -41.23 -13.06
C PRO A 105 10.87 -41.53 -12.54
N VAL A 106 11.05 -41.53 -11.22
CA VAL A 106 12.27 -42.01 -10.55
C VAL A 106 11.95 -43.38 -9.99
N ASP A 107 12.66 -44.40 -10.46
CA ASP A 107 12.51 -45.76 -9.99
C ASP A 107 13.31 -45.93 -8.68
N VAL A 108 12.63 -46.27 -7.59
CA VAL A 108 13.24 -46.44 -6.27
C VAL A 108 13.29 -47.92 -5.95
N MET A 109 14.44 -48.57 -6.18
CA MET A 109 14.68 -49.90 -5.64
C MET A 109 15.05 -49.77 -4.16
N ASN A 110 14.19 -50.32 -3.29
CA ASN A 110 14.49 -50.45 -1.87
C ASN A 110 15.58 -51.52 -1.72
N MET A 111 16.83 -51.12 -1.47
CA MET A 111 17.89 -52.08 -1.13
C MET A 111 17.60 -52.61 0.28
N GLU A 112 16.94 -53.76 0.35
CA GLU A 112 16.95 -54.56 1.58
C GLU A 112 18.39 -54.99 1.82
N VAL A 113 19.05 -54.34 2.79
CA VAL A 113 20.36 -54.75 3.29
C VAL A 113 20.17 -56.11 3.95
N GLY A 114 20.53 -57.17 3.23
CA GLY A 114 20.53 -58.54 3.72
C GLY A 114 21.41 -58.68 4.97
N GLN A 115 20.91 -59.47 5.92
CA GLN A 115 21.58 -59.83 7.17
C GLN A 115 22.85 -60.66 6.94
#